data_AF-A0A933JRN5-F1
#
_entry.id   AF-A0A933JRN5-F1
#
_cell.length_a   1.000
_cell.length_b   1.000
_cell.length_c   1.000
_cell.angle_alpha   90.00
_cell.angle_beta   90.00
_cell.angle_gamma   90.00
#
_symmetry.space_group_name_H-M   'P 1'
#
loop_
_entity.id
_entity.type
_entity.pdbx_description
1 polymer ?
#
loop_
_entity_poly.entity_id
_entity_poly.type
_entity_poly.pdbx_seq_one_letter_code
_entity_poly.pdbx_strand_id
1 'polypeptide(L)'
;MLSLVFFTALLGAPTDDPEDAKKPRVEEGPRIVMPGTKEDLSKFDKSPEQLRSEEEAKEEARLSAWLEVSSEPAPTLAIGRGDARFVRVDVPIKRRPNGPIFWRVLSEAQDGAVVSPWIESLSFVEEKKRLFARGRYALLVEPNAKPRASFAGKIEIREKDTWSVIGEARIVATVEVKPAEYNAAEVEDLRRAYGIFSTKARNALDRLPELSAYLRVDGMDGPPASTSSESLPKVEAFLAARVRAAIAERRLRAAADGTDPTVAEQAVLALGSLRKSTEGSNAGAAADRRSNAENLAIARKLVDALSFEEAELLLTRLRTRGQMIQSELEEVLLLLGAVYSAKGLDDRAKKAFGQALCLNPAAKSPSSRPPMSRAFEAVRVTEPCPEGVKPKEPRAVLVSDPRGTHLDVSIAFGPDPHELVSGGEIDIFGPGGDVMLKASSRAEGSVLSARFELTESIANDIRSRVLARIVAKEISGISVFSLGTEQPLSIDVERAEKPSTVSTMPWWIWVAGGAGIIGISAIVVAAASGSDSGSRAIGPVGVTF
;
A
#
# COMPACT_ATOMS: atom_id res chain seq x y z
N MET A 1 6.30 32.78 -24.82
CA MET A 1 6.30 34.06 -24.07
C MET A 1 6.24 33.74 -22.59
N LEU A 2 6.80 34.60 -21.73
CA LEU A 2 6.87 34.34 -20.28
C LEU A 2 5.48 34.34 -19.64
N SER A 3 5.20 33.38 -18.77
CA SER A 3 4.18 33.50 -17.73
C SER A 3 4.85 33.91 -16.43
N LEU A 4 4.64 35.15 -15.99
CA LEU A 4 4.86 35.55 -14.60
C LEU A 4 3.54 35.38 -13.84
N VAL A 5 3.58 34.65 -12.72
CA VAL A 5 2.49 34.64 -11.73
C VAL A 5 3.01 35.34 -10.49
N PHE A 6 2.40 36.47 -10.15
CA PHE A 6 2.76 37.26 -8.96
C PHE A 6 1.96 36.79 -7.74
N PHE A 7 2.67 36.59 -6.62
CA PHE A 7 2.06 36.49 -5.29
C PHE A 7 1.64 37.88 -4.82
N THR A 8 0.47 37.99 -4.18
CA THR A 8 0.07 39.19 -3.43
C THR A 8 -0.35 38.78 -2.02
N ALA A 9 0.42 39.20 -1.02
CA ALA A 9 0.07 39.07 0.38
C ALA A 9 -0.43 40.42 0.91
N LEU A 10 -1.61 40.45 1.53
CA LEU A 10 -2.08 41.64 2.25
C LEU A 10 -1.47 41.64 3.66
N LEU A 11 -0.65 42.64 3.94
CA LEU A 11 -0.36 43.10 5.30
C LEU A 11 -1.13 44.40 5.53
N GLY A 12 -2.08 44.38 6.47
CA GLY A 12 -2.80 45.57 6.93
C GLY A 12 -2.33 45.94 8.33
N ALA A 13 -1.76 47.14 8.46
CA ALA A 13 -1.51 47.80 9.74
C ALA A 13 -2.12 49.20 9.68
N PRO A 14 -2.70 49.67 10.79
CA PRO A 14 -2.80 51.10 11.06
C PRO A 14 -2.05 51.46 12.35
N THR A 15 -1.33 52.57 12.32
CA THR A 15 -0.86 53.29 13.52
C THR A 15 -1.87 54.37 13.89
N ASP A 16 -2.03 54.66 15.18
CA ASP A 16 -1.70 55.96 15.78
C ASP A 16 -2.19 56.07 17.25
N ASP A 17 -1.39 56.81 18.04
CA ASP A 17 -1.46 57.15 19.48
C ASP A 17 -2.45 58.32 19.77
N PRO A 18 -2.59 58.88 21.00
CA PRO A 18 -2.52 58.34 22.38
C PRO A 18 -3.65 58.89 23.32
N GLU A 19 -3.50 58.72 24.65
CA GLU A 19 -4.26 59.33 25.78
C GLU A 19 -5.74 58.85 25.91
N ASP A 20 -6.32 58.58 27.09
CA ASP A 20 -6.08 59.07 28.46
C ASP A 20 -6.51 58.04 29.54
N ALA A 21 -6.32 58.36 30.82
CA ALA A 21 -6.26 57.42 31.95
C ALA A 21 -7.58 56.75 32.41
N LYS A 22 -7.47 55.47 32.82
CA LYS A 22 -8.03 54.93 34.08
C LYS A 22 -7.52 53.51 34.40
N LYS A 23 -7.04 53.29 35.64
CA LYS A 23 -6.64 51.96 36.16
C LYS A 23 -7.87 51.05 36.35
N PRO A 24 -7.87 49.81 35.82
CA PRO A 24 -8.70 48.73 36.34
C PRO A 24 -7.99 48.00 37.50
N ARG A 25 -8.76 47.37 38.37
CA ARG A 25 -8.25 46.47 39.41
C ARG A 25 -7.61 45.24 38.78
N VAL A 26 -6.54 44.74 39.40
CA VAL A 26 -6.12 43.35 39.24
C VAL A 26 -7.13 42.49 40.00
N GLU A 27 -7.98 41.76 39.28
CA GLU A 27 -8.70 40.62 39.89
C GLU A 27 -7.73 39.44 39.98
N GLU A 28 -7.62 38.87 41.17
CA GLU A 28 -6.78 37.70 41.42
C GLU A 28 -7.43 36.48 40.75
N GLY A 29 -6.86 36.03 39.63
CA GLY A 29 -7.18 34.73 39.05
C GLY A 29 -6.95 33.60 40.07
N PRO A 30 -7.75 32.52 40.03
CA PRO A 30 -7.72 31.50 41.07
C PRO A 30 -6.33 30.86 41.17
N ARG A 31 -5.68 31.01 42.34
CA ARG A 31 -4.49 30.24 42.68
C ARG A 31 -4.84 28.75 42.65
N ILE A 32 -4.40 28.05 41.61
CA ILE A 32 -4.34 26.59 41.62
C ILE A 32 -3.27 26.19 42.64
N VAL A 33 -3.70 26.01 43.88
CA VAL A 33 -2.90 25.37 44.92
C VAL A 33 -2.80 23.90 44.54
N MET A 34 -1.68 23.51 43.91
CA MET A 34 -1.35 22.09 43.84
C MET A 34 -1.00 21.60 45.24
N PRO A 35 -1.75 20.65 45.83
CA PRO A 35 -1.32 19.99 47.05
C PRO A 35 -0.09 19.15 46.73
N GLY A 36 1.05 19.53 47.29
CA GLY A 36 2.27 18.75 47.12
C GLY A 36 2.20 17.45 47.91
N THR A 37 2.01 16.32 47.22
CA THR A 37 2.53 15.02 47.69
C THR A 37 3.89 14.79 47.03
N LYS A 38 4.92 14.61 47.85
CA LYS A 38 6.31 14.53 47.41
C LYS A 38 6.70 13.08 47.07
N GLU A 39 5.78 12.36 46.42
CA GLU A 39 5.90 10.93 46.12
C GLU A 39 6.01 10.71 44.60
N ASP A 40 7.02 9.94 44.19
CA ASP A 40 7.13 9.24 42.91
C ASP A 40 7.26 10.01 41.58
N LEU A 41 7.76 11.26 41.58
CA LEU A 41 8.32 11.85 40.34
C LEU A 41 9.55 11.07 39.81
N SER A 42 10.23 10.29 40.65
CA SER A 42 11.30 9.36 40.26
C SER A 42 10.84 8.21 39.35
N LYS A 43 9.53 7.97 39.21
CA LYS A 43 8.99 6.91 38.32
C LYS A 43 8.96 7.31 36.84
N PHE A 44 9.11 8.60 36.52
CA PHE A 44 9.08 9.11 35.14
C PHE A 44 10.48 9.40 34.55
N ASP A 45 11.54 9.23 35.33
CA ASP A 45 12.92 9.60 34.96
C ASP A 45 13.66 8.48 34.18
N LYS A 46 12.92 7.53 33.59
CA LYS A 46 13.49 6.42 32.81
C LYS A 46 13.76 6.86 31.38
N SER A 47 15.01 6.71 30.93
CA SER A 47 15.34 6.98 29.53
C SER A 47 14.57 6.04 28.59
N PRO A 48 14.35 6.41 27.31
CA PRO A 48 13.75 5.52 26.32
C PRO A 48 14.50 4.18 26.17
N GLU A 49 15.79 4.15 26.49
CA GLU A 49 16.62 2.94 26.48
C GLU A 49 16.38 2.07 27.72
N GLN A 50 16.17 2.66 28.89
CA GLN A 50 15.79 1.94 30.11
C GLN A 50 14.38 1.36 30.00
N LEU A 51 13.43 2.11 29.43
CA LEU A 51 12.08 1.60 29.15
C LEU A 51 12.12 0.41 28.17
N ARG A 52 12.91 0.50 27.09
CA ARG A 52 13.17 -0.64 26.19
C ARG A 52 13.80 -1.82 26.93
N SER A 53 14.80 -1.60 27.77
CA SER A 53 15.44 -2.67 28.54
C SER A 53 14.51 -3.36 29.53
N GLU A 54 13.56 -2.63 30.14
CA GLU A 54 12.55 -3.21 31.03
C GLU A 54 11.45 -3.95 30.27
N GLU A 55 10.99 -3.45 29.12
CA GLU A 55 10.07 -4.19 28.25
C GLU A 55 10.73 -5.47 27.71
N GLU A 56 12.00 -5.40 27.28
CA GLU A 56 12.76 -6.57 26.86
C GLU A 56 12.90 -7.59 28.00
N ALA A 57 13.23 -7.17 29.22
CA ALA A 57 13.31 -8.06 30.38
C ALA A 57 11.95 -8.66 30.78
N LYS A 58 10.85 -7.89 30.68
CA LYS A 58 9.49 -8.39 30.96
C LYS A 58 9.02 -9.41 29.94
N GLU A 59 9.22 -9.15 28.65
CA GLU A 59 8.82 -10.10 27.60
C GLU A 59 9.77 -11.32 27.57
N GLU A 60 11.05 -11.15 27.89
CA GLU A 60 11.96 -12.26 28.15
C GLU A 60 11.50 -13.11 29.34
N ALA A 61 11.06 -12.52 30.45
CA ALA A 61 10.46 -13.26 31.57
C ALA A 61 9.14 -13.96 31.17
N ARG A 62 8.26 -13.30 30.39
CA ARG A 62 6.96 -13.85 29.94
C ARG A 62 7.14 -15.03 28.97
N LEU A 63 8.14 -14.95 28.08
CA LEU A 63 8.50 -16.00 27.13
C LEU A 63 9.35 -17.12 27.77
N SER A 64 10.19 -16.81 28.76
CA SER A 64 11.07 -17.79 29.40
C SER A 64 10.41 -18.64 30.49
N ALA A 65 9.14 -18.37 30.85
CA ALA A 65 8.36 -19.17 31.80
C ALA A 65 8.31 -20.65 31.38
N TRP A 66 9.02 -21.50 32.13
CA TRP A 66 9.35 -22.87 31.77
C TRP A 66 8.22 -23.87 32.02
N LEU A 67 8.15 -24.88 31.14
CA LEU A 67 7.46 -26.14 31.38
C LEU A 67 8.44 -27.30 31.13
N GLU A 68 8.74 -28.06 32.18
CA GLU A 68 9.48 -29.31 32.06
C GLU A 68 8.53 -30.44 31.70
N VAL A 69 8.61 -30.94 30.48
CA VAL A 69 7.84 -32.10 30.03
C VAL A 69 8.60 -33.37 30.40
N SER A 70 8.55 -33.69 31.70
CA SER A 70 8.93 -35.01 32.19
C SER A 70 7.91 -36.06 31.75
N SER A 71 8.36 -37.31 31.59
CA SER A 71 7.55 -38.43 31.09
C SER A 71 6.29 -38.71 31.92
N GLU A 72 5.17 -38.88 31.22
CA GLU A 72 3.82 -39.37 31.60
C GLU A 72 3.28 -39.04 33.03
N PRO A 73 2.06 -38.47 33.13
CA PRO A 73 1.10 -38.17 32.06
C PRO A 73 1.51 -36.98 31.19
N ALA A 74 1.08 -36.98 29.92
CA ALA A 74 1.33 -35.86 29.02
C ALA A 74 0.73 -34.55 29.61
N PRO A 75 1.54 -33.51 29.84
CA PRO A 75 1.06 -32.31 30.50
C PRO A 75 0.01 -31.59 29.63
N THR A 76 -1.04 -31.11 30.27
CA THR A 76 -2.03 -30.23 29.64
C THR A 76 -1.54 -28.79 29.73
N LEU A 77 -1.28 -28.17 28.58
CA LEU A 77 -0.73 -26.82 28.47
C LEU A 77 -1.82 -25.83 28.08
N ALA A 78 -2.10 -24.84 28.91
CA ALA A 78 -2.98 -23.73 28.55
C ALA A 78 -2.22 -22.69 27.72
N ILE A 79 -2.62 -22.48 26.46
CA ILE A 79 -1.95 -21.59 25.50
C ILE A 79 -3.01 -20.74 24.78
N GLY A 80 -2.75 -19.45 24.60
CA GLY A 80 -3.64 -18.56 23.85
C GLY A 80 -3.53 -18.77 22.34
N ARG A 81 -4.59 -18.46 21.57
CA ARG A 81 -4.52 -18.46 20.10
C ARG A 81 -3.45 -17.48 19.59
N GLY A 82 -2.58 -17.97 18.69
CA GLY A 82 -1.45 -17.22 18.17
C GLY A 82 -0.26 -17.09 19.13
N ASP A 83 -0.36 -17.58 20.37
CA ASP A 83 0.71 -17.58 21.35
C ASP A 83 1.67 -18.77 21.16
N ALA A 84 2.82 -18.72 21.84
CA ALA A 84 3.80 -19.79 21.88
C ALA A 84 4.27 -20.07 23.31
N ARG A 85 4.44 -21.34 23.64
CA ARG A 85 5.15 -21.76 24.87
C ARG A 85 6.45 -22.47 24.51
N PHE A 86 7.51 -22.09 25.21
CA PHE A 86 8.79 -22.77 25.11
C PHE A 86 8.80 -24.00 26.01
N VAL A 87 8.86 -25.16 25.38
CA VAL A 87 8.95 -26.46 26.04
C VAL A 87 10.42 -26.89 26.07
N ARG A 88 10.90 -27.27 27.26
CA ARG A 88 12.22 -27.91 27.41
C ARG A 88 12.07 -29.40 27.06
N VAL A 89 12.91 -29.89 26.15
CA VAL A 89 12.98 -31.33 25.83
C VAL A 89 14.41 -31.81 25.95
N ASP A 90 14.59 -32.86 26.74
CA ASP A 90 15.87 -33.57 26.91
C ASP A 90 15.85 -34.85 26.09
N VAL A 91 16.62 -34.85 24.99
CA VAL A 91 16.69 -35.98 24.06
C VAL A 91 17.87 -36.87 24.45
N PRO A 92 17.65 -38.13 24.88
CA PRO A 92 18.74 -39.04 25.22
C PRO A 92 19.51 -39.44 23.95
N ILE A 93 20.85 -39.38 24.04
CA ILE A 93 21.75 -39.68 22.92
C ILE A 93 22.52 -40.97 23.23
N LYS A 94 22.58 -41.86 22.23
CA LYS A 94 23.23 -43.17 22.32
C LYS A 94 24.75 -43.09 22.37
N ARG A 95 25.35 -42.01 21.83
CA ARG A 95 26.80 -41.74 21.79
C ARG A 95 27.08 -40.25 21.70
N ARG A 96 28.28 -39.80 22.10
CA ARG A 96 28.78 -38.47 21.69
C ARG A 96 28.91 -38.46 20.16
N PRO A 97 28.50 -37.37 19.47
CA PRO A 97 28.70 -37.25 18.03
C PRO A 97 30.19 -37.06 17.73
N ASN A 98 30.65 -37.63 16.60
CA ASN A 98 32.04 -37.48 16.13
C ASN A 98 32.22 -36.29 15.17
N GLY A 99 31.13 -35.62 14.81
CA GLY A 99 31.09 -34.49 13.90
C GLY A 99 29.89 -33.58 14.16
N PRO A 100 29.62 -32.59 13.28
CA PRO A 100 28.44 -31.75 13.38
C PRO A 100 27.14 -32.57 13.38
N ILE A 101 26.13 -32.05 14.07
CA ILE A 101 24.83 -32.69 14.28
C ILE A 101 23.71 -31.91 13.58
N PHE A 102 22.79 -32.66 12.99
CA PHE A 102 21.56 -32.18 12.37
C PHE A 102 20.36 -32.66 13.16
N TRP A 103 19.31 -31.86 13.17
CA TRP A 103 18.11 -32.14 13.94
C TRP A 103 16.92 -32.14 13.01
N ARG A 104 16.04 -33.14 13.16
CA ARG A 104 14.80 -33.22 12.41
C ARG A 104 13.64 -33.39 13.38
N VAL A 105 12.78 -32.37 13.45
CA VAL A 105 11.48 -32.51 14.08
C VAL A 105 10.53 -33.10 13.05
N LEU A 106 10.11 -34.34 13.28
CA LEU A 106 9.04 -35.03 12.58
C LEU A 106 7.76 -34.80 13.38
N SER A 107 7.11 -33.66 13.13
CA SER A 107 5.83 -33.29 13.71
C SER A 107 4.70 -33.58 12.73
N GLU A 108 3.70 -34.36 13.15
CA GLU A 108 2.39 -34.32 12.53
C GLU A 108 1.57 -33.23 13.22
N ALA A 109 1.13 -32.23 12.45
CA ALA A 109 0.17 -31.26 12.95
C ALA A 109 -1.19 -31.95 13.13
N GLN A 110 -1.69 -32.00 14.35
CA GLN A 110 -3.02 -32.51 14.67
C GLN A 110 -3.85 -31.35 15.24
N ASP A 111 -5.10 -31.24 14.78
CA ASP A 111 -6.10 -30.28 15.29
C ASP A 111 -5.72 -28.78 15.28
N GLY A 112 -4.75 -28.38 14.44
CA GLY A 112 -4.26 -27.00 14.32
C GLY A 112 -3.20 -26.60 15.35
N ALA A 113 -2.71 -27.55 16.17
CA ALA A 113 -1.48 -27.34 16.94
C ALA A 113 -0.26 -27.67 16.06
N VAL A 114 0.64 -26.71 15.90
CA VAL A 114 1.88 -26.87 15.12
C VAL A 114 3.07 -26.63 16.03
N VAL A 115 3.78 -27.71 16.39
CA VAL A 115 5.15 -27.56 16.88
C VAL A 115 5.98 -27.06 15.70
N SER A 116 6.46 -25.83 15.83
CA SER A 116 7.39 -25.29 14.85
C SER A 116 8.80 -25.76 15.23
N PRO A 117 9.63 -26.19 14.27
CA PRO A 117 10.88 -26.90 14.53
C PRO A 117 12.01 -26.04 15.12
N TRP A 118 11.72 -24.79 15.53
CA TRP A 118 12.72 -23.83 15.98
C TRP A 118 13.23 -24.18 17.38
N ILE A 119 14.50 -24.55 17.42
CA ILE A 119 15.29 -24.74 18.65
C ILE A 119 15.96 -23.41 18.97
N GLU A 120 15.68 -22.81 20.13
CA GLU A 120 16.31 -21.53 20.54
C GLU A 120 17.78 -21.71 20.97
N SER A 121 18.11 -22.87 21.54
CA SER A 121 19.46 -23.22 22.02
C SER A 121 19.58 -24.74 22.11
N LEU A 122 20.76 -25.30 21.84
CA LEU A 122 21.03 -26.72 22.06
C LEU A 122 22.30 -26.95 22.89
N SER A 123 22.14 -27.52 24.08
CA SER A 123 23.26 -27.90 24.95
C SER A 123 23.37 -29.41 25.11
N PHE A 124 24.58 -29.97 24.98
CA PHE A 124 24.85 -31.33 25.46
C PHE A 124 25.09 -31.31 26.96
N VAL A 125 24.37 -32.16 27.71
CA VAL A 125 24.51 -32.28 29.16
C VAL A 125 24.68 -33.75 29.50
N GLU A 126 25.68 -34.06 30.33
CA GLU A 126 25.94 -35.42 30.80
C GLU A 126 25.42 -35.58 32.23
N GLU A 127 24.30 -36.30 32.38
CA GLU A 127 23.65 -36.53 33.67
C GLU A 127 23.62 -38.03 33.95
N LYS A 128 24.13 -38.45 35.11
CA LYS A 128 24.16 -39.87 35.55
C LYS A 128 24.78 -40.83 34.50
N LYS A 129 25.87 -40.40 33.85
CA LYS A 129 26.57 -41.10 32.74
C LYS A 129 25.73 -41.31 31.47
N ARG A 130 24.62 -40.58 31.30
CA ARG A 130 23.86 -40.52 30.06
C ARG A 130 24.05 -39.15 29.43
N LEU A 131 24.34 -39.14 28.14
CA LEU A 131 24.40 -37.92 27.36
C LEU A 131 22.98 -37.55 26.91
N PHE A 132 22.57 -36.32 27.19
CA PHE A 132 21.36 -35.72 26.67
C PHE A 132 21.77 -34.55 25.78
N ALA A 133 20.98 -34.28 24.74
CA ALA A 133 20.96 -32.97 24.12
C ALA A 133 19.63 -32.31 24.45
N ARG A 134 19.75 -31.11 25.01
CA ARG A 134 18.71 -30.36 25.68
C ARG A 134 18.37 -29.16 24.81
N GLY A 135 17.13 -29.09 24.36
CA GLY A 135 16.62 -28.05 23.45
C GLY A 135 15.41 -27.30 24.02
N ARG A 136 15.23 -26.05 23.59
CA ARG A 136 14.00 -25.26 23.82
C ARG A 136 13.18 -25.22 22.53
N TYR A 137 11.94 -25.69 22.57
CA TYR A 137 11.06 -25.79 21.40
C TYR A 137 9.87 -24.86 21.54
N ALA A 138 9.60 -24.03 20.52
CA ALA A 138 8.39 -23.21 20.47
C ALA A 138 7.20 -24.06 20.00
N LEU A 139 6.32 -24.45 20.92
CA LEU A 139 5.02 -25.02 20.58
C LEU A 139 4.07 -23.86 20.28
N LEU A 140 3.58 -23.80 19.04
CA LEU A 140 2.70 -22.74 18.55
C LEU A 140 1.29 -23.25 18.28
N VAL A 141 0.31 -22.43 18.62
CA VAL A 141 -1.10 -22.70 18.37
C VAL A 141 -1.57 -21.86 17.20
N GLU A 142 -2.07 -22.48 16.13
CA GLU A 142 -2.61 -21.71 15.00
C GLU A 142 -3.93 -21.00 15.38
N PRO A 143 -4.26 -19.84 14.77
CA PRO A 143 -5.47 -19.09 15.13
C PRO A 143 -6.77 -19.90 15.00
N ASN A 144 -6.79 -20.88 14.10
CA ASN A 144 -7.90 -21.79 13.81
C ASN A 144 -7.87 -23.10 14.64
N ALA A 145 -6.93 -23.28 15.57
CA ALA A 145 -6.82 -24.50 16.37
C ALA A 145 -8.08 -24.78 17.21
N LYS A 146 -8.39 -26.07 17.40
CA LYS A 146 -9.52 -26.52 18.23
C LYS A 146 -9.28 -26.15 19.72
N PRO A 147 -10.34 -25.94 20.53
CA PRO A 147 -10.21 -25.61 21.96
C PRO A 147 -9.40 -26.62 22.78
N ARG A 148 -9.36 -27.88 22.33
CA ARG A 148 -8.34 -28.85 22.72
C ARG A 148 -7.68 -29.42 21.47
N ALA A 149 -6.36 -29.37 21.44
CA ALA A 149 -5.55 -29.98 20.40
C ALA A 149 -4.51 -30.90 21.04
N SER A 150 -4.48 -32.17 20.64
CA SER A 150 -3.38 -33.07 21.00
C SER A 150 -2.25 -32.91 19.99
N PHE A 151 -1.02 -32.85 20.49
CA PHE A 151 0.18 -32.89 19.67
C PHE A 151 0.94 -34.20 19.90
N ALA A 152 1.34 -34.84 18.82
CA ALA A 152 2.29 -35.94 18.83
C ALA A 152 3.39 -35.69 17.78
N GLY A 153 4.65 -35.76 18.20
CA GLY A 153 5.78 -35.59 17.31
C GLY A 153 7.00 -36.35 17.79
N LYS A 154 8.01 -36.38 16.93
CA LYS A 154 9.28 -37.07 17.16
C LYS A 154 10.43 -36.14 16.82
N ILE A 155 11.37 -35.95 17.76
CA ILE A 155 12.65 -35.30 17.50
C ILE A 155 13.67 -36.39 17.21
N GLU A 156 14.38 -36.26 16.09
CA GLU A 156 15.56 -37.05 15.77
C GLU A 156 16.82 -36.17 15.81
N ILE A 157 17.83 -36.64 16.52
CA ILE A 157 19.22 -36.16 16.39
C ILE A 157 19.91 -37.05 15.37
N ARG A 158 20.47 -36.44 14.33
CA ARG A 158 21.24 -37.11 13.30
C ARG A 158 22.67 -36.58 13.26
N GLU A 159 23.64 -37.44 12.99
CA GLU A 159 25.02 -37.03 12.73
C GLU A 159 25.14 -36.60 11.25
N LYS A 160 25.68 -35.39 10.96
CA LYS A 160 25.61 -34.76 9.63
C LYS A 160 26.07 -35.67 8.50
N ASP A 161 27.24 -36.27 8.69
CA ASP A 161 27.99 -36.92 7.62
C ASP A 161 27.49 -38.35 7.36
N THR A 162 26.75 -38.93 8.31
CA THR A 162 26.20 -40.30 8.21
C THR A 162 24.66 -40.34 8.14
N TRP A 163 23.99 -39.21 8.39
CA TRP A 163 22.54 -39.09 8.60
C TRP A 163 21.95 -40.06 9.65
N SER A 164 22.80 -40.73 10.43
CA SER A 164 22.39 -41.77 11.38
C SER A 164 21.74 -41.18 12.62
N VAL A 165 20.62 -41.76 13.08
CA VAL A 165 19.88 -41.27 14.24
C VAL A 165 20.61 -41.66 15.54
N ILE A 166 21.32 -40.69 16.12
CA ILE A 166 22.10 -40.87 17.35
C ILE A 166 21.27 -40.64 18.62
N GLY A 167 20.14 -39.94 18.54
CA GLY A 167 19.21 -39.73 19.64
C GLY A 167 17.79 -39.50 19.15
N GLU A 168 16.80 -39.86 19.96
CA GLU A 168 15.38 -39.78 19.60
C GLU A 168 14.53 -39.49 20.85
N ALA A 169 13.55 -38.60 20.71
CA ALA A 169 12.53 -38.37 21.72
C ALA A 169 11.15 -38.24 21.06
N ARG A 170 10.14 -38.87 21.67
CA ARG A 170 8.73 -38.63 21.32
C ARG A 170 8.20 -37.53 22.22
N ILE A 171 7.63 -36.49 21.64
CA ILE A 171 6.85 -35.47 22.36
C ILE A 171 5.38 -35.84 22.22
N VAL A 172 4.67 -35.89 23.35
CA VAL A 172 3.21 -35.89 23.39
C VAL A 172 2.78 -34.82 24.37
N ALA A 173 1.88 -33.92 23.94
CA ALA A 173 1.33 -32.87 24.77
C ALA A 173 -0.14 -32.67 24.43
N THR A 174 -0.97 -32.30 25.42
CA THR A 174 -2.33 -31.82 25.17
C THR A 174 -2.34 -30.32 25.39
N VAL A 175 -2.93 -29.58 24.45
CA VAL A 175 -3.00 -28.12 24.52
C VAL A 175 -4.46 -27.73 24.70
N GLU A 176 -4.73 -26.97 25.77
CA GLU A 176 -6.00 -26.28 25.96
C GLU A 176 -5.86 -24.87 25.36
N VAL A 177 -6.52 -24.67 24.22
CA VAL A 177 -6.43 -23.45 23.43
C VAL A 177 -7.45 -22.45 23.97
N LYS A 178 -6.94 -21.42 24.66
CA LYS A 178 -7.77 -20.32 25.13
C LYS A 178 -8.04 -19.34 23.98
N PRO A 179 -9.27 -18.77 23.87
CA PRO A 179 -9.48 -17.61 23.02
C PRO A 179 -8.50 -16.52 23.45
N ALA A 180 -7.97 -15.78 22.49
CA ALA A 180 -7.00 -14.74 22.78
C ALA A 180 -7.74 -13.44 23.09
N GLU A 181 -7.89 -13.16 24.38
CA GLU A 181 -8.37 -11.87 24.88
C GLU A 181 -7.18 -10.90 24.87
N TYR A 182 -7.10 -10.07 23.83
CA TYR A 182 -6.15 -8.96 23.75
C TYR A 182 -6.89 -7.64 24.00
N ASN A 183 -6.22 -6.69 24.65
CA ASN A 183 -6.69 -5.30 24.70
C ASN A 183 -5.84 -4.38 23.79
N ALA A 184 -6.30 -3.13 23.62
CA ALA A 184 -5.65 -2.13 22.76
C ALA A 184 -4.18 -1.86 23.09
N ALA A 185 -3.81 -1.83 24.39
CA ALA A 185 -2.43 -1.64 24.80
C ALA A 185 -1.56 -2.86 24.45
N GLU A 186 -2.08 -4.08 24.64
CA GLU A 186 -1.37 -5.30 24.24
C GLU A 186 -1.15 -5.39 22.73
N VAL A 187 -2.07 -4.90 21.89
CA VAL A 187 -1.85 -4.81 20.43
C VAL A 187 -0.69 -3.88 20.09
N GLU A 188 -0.60 -2.72 20.73
CA GLU A 188 0.52 -1.79 20.52
C GLU A 188 1.84 -2.35 21.06
N ASP A 189 1.82 -3.06 22.19
CA ASP A 189 3.00 -3.75 22.73
C ASP A 189 3.48 -4.86 21.79
N LEU A 190 2.57 -5.63 21.19
CA LEU A 190 2.89 -6.63 20.17
C LEU A 190 3.46 -5.99 18.89
N ARG A 191 2.93 -4.84 18.47
CA ARG A 191 3.47 -4.06 17.34
C ARG A 191 4.90 -3.60 17.61
N ARG A 192 5.15 -3.04 18.81
CA ARG A 192 6.49 -2.62 19.25
C ARG A 192 7.45 -3.81 19.37
N ALA A 193 7.03 -4.91 19.99
CA ALA A 193 7.81 -6.13 20.11
C ALA A 193 8.21 -6.68 18.72
N TYR A 194 7.26 -6.75 17.77
CA TYR A 194 7.58 -7.13 16.40
C TYR A 194 8.63 -6.21 15.77
N GLY A 195 8.46 -4.88 15.88
CA GLY A 195 9.40 -3.91 15.32
C GLY A 195 10.82 -4.09 15.86
N ILE A 196 10.95 -4.29 17.17
CA ILE A 196 12.22 -4.56 17.84
C ILE A 196 12.83 -5.87 17.35
N PHE A 197 12.11 -6.99 17.43
CA PHE A 197 12.65 -8.31 17.12
C PHE A 197 12.93 -8.52 15.63
N SER A 198 12.09 -7.97 14.73
CA SER A 198 12.35 -8.00 13.28
C SER A 198 13.57 -7.16 12.89
N THR A 199 13.78 -6.02 13.54
CA THR A 199 14.99 -5.19 13.35
C THR A 199 16.23 -5.88 13.90
N LYS A 200 16.15 -6.51 15.08
CA LYS A 200 17.26 -7.33 15.63
C LYS A 200 17.61 -8.49 14.70
N ALA A 201 16.62 -9.19 14.15
CA ALA A 201 16.83 -10.27 13.18
C ALA A 201 17.47 -9.77 11.88
N ARG A 202 17.00 -8.66 11.30
CA ARG A 202 17.59 -8.07 10.08
C ARG A 202 19.04 -7.61 10.33
N ASN A 203 19.27 -6.85 11.40
CA ASN A 203 20.61 -6.37 11.75
C ASN A 203 21.60 -7.53 12.01
N ALA A 204 21.13 -8.66 12.53
CA ALA A 204 21.95 -9.86 12.69
C ALA A 204 22.24 -10.52 11.34
N LEU A 205 21.25 -10.64 10.45
CA LEU A 205 21.41 -11.18 9.10
C LEU A 205 22.40 -10.35 8.26
N ASP A 206 22.25 -9.02 8.26
CA ASP A 206 23.12 -8.10 7.51
C ASP A 206 24.58 -8.15 8.00
N ARG A 207 24.79 -8.47 9.28
CA ARG A 207 26.11 -8.66 9.91
C ARG A 207 26.67 -10.07 9.73
N LEU A 208 25.94 -10.97 9.07
CA LEU A 208 26.31 -12.37 8.88
C LEU A 208 26.10 -12.79 7.41
N PRO A 209 26.91 -12.28 6.46
CA PRO A 209 26.87 -12.74 5.06
C PRO A 209 26.99 -14.27 4.92
N GLU A 210 27.77 -14.90 5.80
CA GLU A 210 27.96 -16.35 5.90
C GLU A 210 26.67 -17.12 6.28
N LEU A 211 25.72 -16.49 6.99
CA LEU A 211 24.43 -17.11 7.32
C LEU A 211 23.52 -17.26 6.10
N SER A 212 23.73 -16.47 5.04
CA SER A 212 23.01 -16.65 3.78
C SER A 212 23.34 -18.00 3.11
N ALA A 213 24.56 -18.52 3.32
CA ALA A 213 24.95 -19.87 2.92
C ALA A 213 24.40 -20.94 3.89
N TYR A 214 24.27 -20.62 5.18
CA TYR A 214 23.74 -21.53 6.21
C TYR A 214 22.20 -21.71 6.15
N LEU A 215 21.45 -20.66 5.80
CA LEU A 215 19.98 -20.67 5.69
C LEU A 215 19.47 -21.16 4.33
N ARG A 216 20.34 -21.32 3.33
CA ARG A 216 19.99 -21.88 2.02
C ARG A 216 19.67 -23.38 2.03
N VAL A 217 19.75 -24.06 3.17
CA VAL A 217 19.67 -25.52 3.34
C VAL A 217 18.26 -26.11 3.07
N ASP A 218 17.25 -25.30 2.75
CA ASP A 218 16.02 -25.79 2.11
C ASP A 218 16.23 -26.18 0.61
N GLY A 219 17.35 -25.80 0.01
CA GLY A 219 17.83 -26.27 -1.30
C GLY A 219 19.12 -27.07 -1.15
N MET A 220 19.15 -28.27 -1.73
CA MET A 220 20.36 -29.09 -1.75
C MET A 220 21.48 -28.39 -2.54
N ASP A 221 22.61 -28.09 -1.89
CA ASP A 221 23.97 -28.24 -2.44
C ASP A 221 25.06 -27.82 -1.42
N GLY A 222 25.76 -28.83 -0.88
CA GLY A 222 27.01 -28.66 -0.12
C GLY A 222 26.89 -28.37 1.38
N PRO A 223 27.83 -28.85 2.21
CA PRO A 223 27.93 -28.43 3.61
C PRO A 223 28.44 -26.98 3.70
N PRO A 224 27.92 -26.13 4.61
CA PRO A 224 28.60 -24.88 4.94
C PRO A 224 30.01 -25.19 5.45
N ALA A 225 30.97 -24.34 5.09
CA ALA A 225 32.31 -24.35 5.65
C ALA A 225 32.24 -24.33 7.19
N SER A 226 33.21 -24.96 7.87
CA SER A 226 33.19 -25.15 9.32
C SER A 226 32.91 -23.84 10.06
N THR A 227 31.73 -23.74 10.67
CA THR A 227 31.34 -22.60 11.50
C THR A 227 32.35 -22.42 12.61
N SER A 228 33.04 -21.28 12.63
CA SER A 228 33.89 -20.91 13.76
C SER A 228 33.04 -20.88 15.04
N SER A 229 33.61 -21.22 16.18
CA SER A 229 32.90 -21.15 17.47
C SER A 229 32.36 -19.75 17.78
N GLU A 230 32.97 -18.71 17.18
CA GLU A 230 32.57 -17.30 17.29
C GLU A 230 31.30 -16.93 16.49
N SER A 231 30.89 -17.74 15.51
CA SER A 231 29.68 -17.48 14.72
C SER A 231 28.41 -18.04 15.38
N LEU A 232 28.53 -19.12 16.18
CA LEU A 232 27.40 -19.81 16.81
C LEU A 232 26.50 -18.87 17.66
N PRO A 233 27.02 -18.02 18.57
CA PRO A 233 26.17 -17.14 19.37
C PRO A 233 25.43 -16.09 18.54
N LYS A 234 25.99 -15.70 17.39
CA LYS A 234 25.38 -14.75 16.45
C LYS A 234 24.22 -15.41 15.68
N VAL A 235 24.37 -16.69 15.33
CA VAL A 235 23.30 -17.52 14.74
C VAL A 235 22.15 -17.72 15.73
N GLU A 236 22.45 -18.09 16.98
CA GLU A 236 21.43 -18.26 18.03
C GLU A 236 20.66 -16.97 18.29
N ALA A 237 21.36 -15.82 18.41
CA ALA A 237 20.72 -14.51 18.58
C ALA A 237 19.82 -14.13 17.40
N PHE A 238 20.23 -14.41 16.15
CA PHE A 238 19.40 -14.23 14.96
C PHE A 238 18.12 -15.08 15.01
N LEU A 239 18.26 -16.37 15.31
CA LEU A 239 17.14 -17.31 15.35
C LEU A 239 16.15 -16.94 16.47
N ALA A 240 16.63 -16.60 17.66
CA ALA A 240 15.79 -16.15 18.77
C ALA A 240 15.00 -14.87 18.39
N ALA A 241 15.66 -13.87 17.79
CA ALA A 241 14.99 -12.66 17.32
C ALA A 241 13.94 -12.95 16.23
N ARG A 242 14.25 -13.81 15.25
CA ARG A 242 13.31 -14.23 14.19
C ARG A 242 12.09 -14.96 14.76
N VAL A 243 12.29 -15.85 15.74
CA VAL A 243 11.19 -16.57 16.41
C VAL A 243 10.30 -15.60 17.19
N ARG A 244 10.88 -14.69 17.99
CA ARG A 244 10.12 -13.70 18.76
C ARG A 244 9.32 -12.76 17.85
N ALA A 245 9.87 -12.34 16.72
CA ALA A 245 9.13 -11.59 15.69
C ALA A 245 7.97 -12.41 15.09
N ALA A 246 8.18 -13.70 14.77
CA ALA A 246 7.13 -14.56 14.23
C ALA A 246 5.99 -14.83 15.23
N ILE A 247 6.30 -14.93 16.52
CA ILE A 247 5.29 -15.03 17.59
C ILE A 247 4.47 -13.75 17.68
N ALA A 248 5.11 -12.58 17.71
CA ALA A 248 4.41 -11.29 17.74
C ALA A 248 3.49 -11.11 16.51
N GLU A 249 3.95 -11.49 15.31
CA GLU A 249 3.15 -11.47 14.07
C GLU A 249 1.91 -12.37 14.16
N ARG A 250 2.04 -13.56 14.77
CA ARG A 250 0.93 -14.51 14.96
C ARG A 250 -0.07 -14.05 16.01
N ARG A 251 0.40 -13.48 17.12
CA ARG A 251 -0.46 -12.87 18.15
C ARG A 251 -1.25 -11.69 17.55
N LEU A 252 -0.62 -10.84 16.73
CA LEU A 252 -1.31 -9.78 15.99
C LEU A 252 -2.35 -10.33 15.00
N ARG A 253 -2.06 -11.39 14.23
CA ARG A 253 -3.08 -12.04 13.39
C ARG A 253 -4.26 -12.57 14.21
N ALA A 254 -3.99 -13.21 15.35
CA ALA A 254 -5.05 -13.69 16.25
C ALA A 254 -5.88 -12.55 16.86
N ALA A 255 -5.27 -11.40 17.16
CA ALA A 255 -5.97 -10.19 17.60
C ALA A 255 -6.84 -9.59 16.47
N ALA A 256 -6.37 -9.61 15.22
CA ALA A 256 -7.12 -9.17 14.05
C ALA A 256 -8.35 -10.05 13.72
N ASP A 257 -8.36 -11.29 14.20
CA ASP A 257 -9.50 -12.22 14.15
C ASP A 257 -10.34 -12.22 15.46
N GLY A 258 -10.06 -11.30 16.38
CA GLY A 258 -10.76 -11.14 17.66
C GLY A 258 -12.18 -10.59 17.53
N THR A 259 -12.99 -10.77 18.57
CA THR A 259 -14.39 -10.32 18.61
C THR A 259 -14.54 -8.83 18.94
N ASP A 260 -13.55 -8.21 19.57
CA ASP A 260 -13.53 -6.75 19.79
C ASP A 260 -13.11 -6.05 18.48
N PRO A 261 -14.00 -5.24 17.86
CA PRO A 261 -13.72 -4.61 16.58
C PRO A 261 -12.61 -3.56 16.65
N THR A 262 -12.39 -2.93 17.81
CA THR A 262 -11.35 -1.91 18.01
C THR A 262 -9.98 -2.56 18.08
N VAL A 263 -9.87 -3.65 18.85
CA VAL A 263 -8.65 -4.48 18.96
C VAL A 263 -8.32 -5.10 17.59
N ALA A 264 -9.32 -5.64 16.89
CA ALA A 264 -9.13 -6.23 15.57
C ALA A 264 -8.66 -5.20 14.53
N GLU A 265 -9.24 -4.00 14.52
CA GLU A 265 -8.84 -2.90 13.65
C GLU A 265 -7.40 -2.43 13.92
N GLN A 266 -7.05 -2.20 15.19
CA GLN A 266 -5.69 -1.85 15.59
C GLN A 266 -4.68 -2.94 15.21
N ALA A 267 -5.05 -4.21 15.33
CA ALA A 267 -4.19 -5.32 14.95
C ALA A 267 -3.98 -5.42 13.42
N VAL A 268 -5.00 -5.14 12.61
CA VAL A 268 -4.86 -5.05 11.15
C VAL A 268 -3.95 -3.88 10.75
N LEU A 269 -4.12 -2.70 11.35
CA LEU A 269 -3.26 -1.53 11.11
C LEU A 269 -1.81 -1.78 11.57
N ALA A 270 -1.66 -2.45 12.72
CA ALA A 270 -0.35 -2.91 13.21
C ALA A 270 0.31 -3.82 12.17
N LEU A 271 -0.39 -4.86 11.69
CA LEU A 271 0.09 -5.80 10.66
C LEU A 271 0.47 -5.12 9.34
N GLY A 272 -0.35 -4.17 8.85
CA GLY A 272 0.00 -3.41 7.64
C GLY A 272 1.20 -2.49 7.82
N SER A 273 1.44 -1.98 9.03
CA SER A 273 2.66 -1.21 9.33
C SER A 273 3.94 -2.06 9.43
N LEU A 274 3.83 -3.41 9.43
CA LEU A 274 4.98 -4.31 9.60
C LEU A 274 5.82 -4.45 8.34
N ARG A 275 6.84 -3.60 8.24
CA ARG A 275 7.73 -3.53 7.07
C ARG A 275 8.79 -4.65 7.04
N LYS A 276 8.43 -5.83 6.52
CA LYS A 276 9.38 -6.88 6.10
C LYS A 276 9.85 -6.58 4.67
N SER A 277 11.07 -6.05 4.54
CA SER A 277 12.32 -6.80 4.26
C SER A 277 12.51 -7.11 2.77
N THR A 278 13.64 -6.67 2.25
CA THR A 278 14.11 -6.78 0.85
C THR A 278 14.46 -8.21 0.41
N GLU A 279 13.90 -9.23 1.04
CA GLU A 279 14.06 -10.62 0.62
C GLU A 279 13.24 -10.80 -0.67
N GLY A 280 13.96 -10.79 -1.81
CA GLY A 280 13.38 -10.93 -3.14
C GLY A 280 12.58 -12.23 -3.24
N SER A 281 11.25 -12.11 -3.17
CA SER A 281 10.36 -13.27 -3.15
C SER A 281 10.49 -14.08 -4.44
N ASN A 282 11.02 -15.31 -4.30
CA ASN A 282 11.10 -16.30 -5.37
C ASN A 282 9.71 -16.69 -5.94
N ALA A 283 8.62 -16.20 -5.35
CA ALA A 283 7.28 -16.21 -5.96
C ALA A 283 7.20 -15.39 -7.28
N GLY A 284 8.26 -14.70 -7.70
CA GLY A 284 8.53 -14.26 -9.08
C GLY A 284 8.10 -15.28 -10.14
N ALA A 285 9.01 -16.19 -10.48
CA ALA A 285 8.87 -17.12 -11.59
C ALA A 285 7.65 -18.07 -11.49
N ALA A 286 7.12 -18.32 -10.28
CA ALA A 286 5.93 -19.15 -10.08
C ALA A 286 4.63 -18.41 -10.43
N ALA A 287 4.53 -17.10 -10.15
CA ALA A 287 3.39 -16.29 -10.57
C ALA A 287 3.37 -16.04 -12.09
N ASP A 288 4.55 -16.11 -12.72
CA ASP A 288 4.78 -15.89 -14.17
C ASP A 288 4.43 -17.12 -15.04
N ARG A 289 3.79 -18.15 -14.47
CA ARG A 289 3.23 -19.33 -15.17
C ARG A 289 1.74 -19.58 -14.91
N ARG A 290 1.14 -18.80 -14.01
CA ARG A 290 -0.28 -18.92 -13.61
C ARG A 290 -1.13 -17.91 -14.36
N SER A 291 -2.39 -18.25 -14.56
CA SER A 291 -3.42 -17.34 -15.08
C SER A 291 -3.64 -16.14 -14.15
N ASN A 292 -4.24 -15.07 -14.66
CA ASN A 292 -4.62 -13.91 -13.85
C ASN A 292 -5.59 -14.31 -12.73
N ALA A 293 -6.64 -15.07 -13.06
CA ALA A 293 -7.63 -15.56 -12.11
C ALA A 293 -7.02 -16.39 -10.96
N GLU A 294 -6.05 -17.28 -11.24
CA GLU A 294 -5.32 -18.00 -10.19
C GLU A 294 -4.49 -17.07 -9.30
N ASN A 295 -3.79 -16.11 -9.90
CA ASN A 295 -3.00 -15.13 -9.14
C ASN A 295 -3.89 -14.18 -8.31
N LEU A 296 -5.08 -13.81 -8.80
CA LEU A 296 -6.08 -13.05 -8.06
C LEU A 296 -6.65 -13.86 -6.88
N ALA A 297 -6.98 -15.13 -7.09
CA ALA A 297 -7.40 -16.02 -6.01
C ALA A 297 -6.31 -16.23 -4.94
N ILE A 298 -5.03 -16.19 -5.32
CA ILE A 298 -3.90 -16.18 -4.38
C ILE A 298 -3.80 -14.83 -3.67
N ALA A 299 -3.88 -13.70 -4.39
CA ALA A 299 -3.82 -12.36 -3.81
C ALA A 299 -4.93 -12.13 -2.78
N ARG A 300 -6.17 -12.56 -3.07
CA ARG A 300 -7.30 -12.53 -2.14
C ARG A 300 -7.00 -13.32 -0.87
N LYS A 301 -6.51 -14.56 -0.97
CA LYS A 301 -6.06 -15.36 0.18
C LYS A 301 -4.96 -14.68 1.00
N LEU A 302 -4.03 -13.97 0.36
CA LEU A 302 -2.98 -13.22 1.04
C LEU A 302 -3.54 -12.00 1.79
N VAL A 303 -4.52 -11.28 1.24
CA VAL A 303 -5.24 -10.20 1.93
C VAL A 303 -6.03 -10.76 3.12
N ASP A 304 -6.77 -11.85 2.94
CA ASP A 304 -7.55 -12.50 4.01
C ASP A 304 -6.65 -12.99 5.17
N ALA A 305 -5.46 -13.52 4.84
CA ALA A 305 -4.43 -13.95 5.77
C ALA A 305 -3.54 -12.81 6.32
N LEU A 306 -3.84 -11.55 5.99
CA LEU A 306 -3.13 -10.35 6.45
C LEU A 306 -1.64 -10.31 6.05
N SER A 307 -1.28 -10.96 4.94
CA SER A 307 0.05 -10.98 4.32
C SER A 307 0.18 -9.87 3.27
N PHE A 308 0.02 -8.63 3.71
CA PHE A 308 -0.18 -7.46 2.85
C PHE A 308 0.96 -7.16 1.87
N GLU A 309 2.23 -7.37 2.26
CA GLU A 309 3.38 -7.14 1.37
C GLU A 309 3.43 -8.14 0.19
N GLU A 310 3.10 -9.41 0.44
CA GLU A 310 3.03 -10.43 -0.62
C GLU A 310 1.85 -10.18 -1.57
N ALA A 311 0.72 -9.73 -1.01
CA ALA A 311 -0.43 -9.28 -1.79
C ALA A 311 -0.09 -8.07 -2.66
N GLU A 312 0.52 -7.02 -2.11
CA GLU A 312 0.92 -5.81 -2.86
C GLU A 312 1.84 -6.15 -4.03
N LEU A 313 2.86 -6.98 -3.78
CA LEU A 313 3.83 -7.39 -4.80
C LEU A 313 3.16 -8.17 -5.95
N LEU A 314 2.25 -9.10 -5.62
CA LEU A 314 1.54 -9.91 -6.61
C LEU A 314 0.55 -9.06 -7.43
N LEU A 315 -0.23 -8.22 -6.77
CA LEU A 315 -1.21 -7.31 -7.39
C LEU A 315 -0.53 -6.27 -8.29
N THR A 316 0.56 -5.67 -7.82
CA THR A 316 1.36 -4.71 -8.61
C THR A 316 1.95 -5.39 -9.85
N ARG A 317 2.44 -6.64 -9.72
CA ARG A 317 2.94 -7.40 -10.87
C ARG A 317 1.83 -7.71 -11.88
N LEU A 318 0.65 -8.11 -11.42
CA LEU A 318 -0.52 -8.32 -12.29
C LEU A 318 -0.87 -7.04 -13.06
N ARG A 319 -0.94 -5.89 -12.37
CA ARG A 319 -1.17 -4.57 -12.97
C ARG A 319 -0.11 -4.23 -14.02
N THR A 320 1.16 -4.47 -13.72
CA THR A 320 2.30 -4.16 -14.62
C THR A 320 2.33 -5.03 -15.88
N ARG A 321 1.74 -6.24 -15.87
CA ARG A 321 1.72 -7.11 -17.07
C ARG A 321 0.85 -6.57 -18.22
N GLY A 322 -0.10 -5.67 -17.94
CA GLY A 322 -0.98 -5.09 -18.97
C GLY A 322 -2.03 -6.03 -19.58
N GLN A 323 -2.01 -7.33 -19.25
CA GLN A 323 -2.81 -8.39 -19.88
C GLN A 323 -4.05 -8.78 -19.06
N MET A 324 -4.84 -7.81 -18.57
CA MET A 324 -6.04 -8.06 -17.76
C MET A 324 -7.30 -7.53 -18.43
N ILE A 325 -8.43 -8.22 -18.19
CA ILE A 325 -9.76 -7.70 -18.56
C ILE A 325 -10.26 -6.70 -17.51
N GLN A 326 -11.28 -5.90 -17.85
CA GLN A 326 -11.79 -4.82 -17.00
C GLN A 326 -12.17 -5.28 -15.58
N SER A 327 -12.82 -6.44 -15.43
CA SER A 327 -13.20 -7.01 -14.13
C SER A 327 -12.01 -7.54 -13.32
N GLU A 328 -10.94 -7.98 -13.97
CA GLU A 328 -9.69 -8.35 -13.27
C GLU A 328 -8.97 -7.10 -12.77
N LEU A 329 -8.95 -6.01 -13.55
CA LEU A 329 -8.42 -4.72 -13.11
C LEU A 329 -9.23 -4.14 -11.93
N GLU A 330 -10.57 -4.24 -11.96
CA GLU A 330 -11.43 -3.89 -10.84
C GLU A 330 -11.03 -4.65 -9.56
N GLU A 331 -10.92 -5.99 -9.64
CA GLU A 331 -10.51 -6.80 -8.48
C GLU A 331 -9.09 -6.46 -7.99
N VAL A 332 -8.14 -6.21 -8.89
CA VAL A 332 -6.79 -5.74 -8.52
C VAL A 332 -6.85 -4.41 -7.76
N LEU A 333 -7.64 -3.46 -8.23
CA LEU A 333 -7.75 -2.13 -7.61
C LEU A 333 -8.46 -2.18 -6.26
N LEU A 334 -9.51 -2.99 -6.12
CA LEU A 334 -10.16 -3.25 -4.83
C LEU A 334 -9.18 -3.86 -3.83
N LEU A 335 -8.46 -4.92 -4.22
CA LEU A 335 -7.49 -5.59 -3.34
C LEU A 335 -6.31 -4.68 -2.99
N LEU A 336 -5.81 -3.86 -3.93
CA LEU A 336 -4.78 -2.84 -3.64
C LEU A 336 -5.30 -1.76 -2.67
N GLY A 337 -6.54 -1.28 -2.84
CA GLY A 337 -7.15 -0.33 -1.91
C GLY A 337 -7.24 -0.89 -0.48
N ALA A 338 -7.62 -2.16 -0.36
CA ALA A 338 -7.67 -2.87 0.92
C ALA A 338 -6.28 -3.02 1.55
N VAL A 339 -5.28 -3.44 0.77
CA VAL A 339 -3.87 -3.48 1.20
C VAL A 339 -3.39 -2.10 1.67
N TYR A 340 -3.59 -1.04 0.88
CA TYR A 340 -3.15 0.30 1.24
C TYR A 340 -3.85 0.84 2.49
N SER A 341 -5.15 0.59 2.66
CA SER A 341 -5.89 0.95 3.86
C SER A 341 -5.34 0.24 5.11
N ALA A 342 -5.08 -1.07 5.02
CA ALA A 342 -4.47 -1.80 6.14
C ALA A 342 -3.06 -1.29 6.48
N LYS A 343 -2.31 -0.81 5.48
CA LYS A 343 -0.97 -0.20 5.66
C LYS A 343 -0.99 1.27 6.12
N GLY A 344 -2.17 1.88 6.33
CA GLY A 344 -2.31 3.31 6.68
C GLY A 344 -1.87 4.26 5.57
N LEU A 345 -1.97 3.85 4.32
CA LEU A 345 -1.61 4.63 3.13
C LEU A 345 -2.88 5.23 2.49
N ASP A 346 -3.57 6.07 3.27
CA ASP A 346 -4.95 6.49 3.01
C ASP A 346 -5.16 7.12 1.62
N ASP A 347 -4.25 7.99 1.16
CA ASP A 347 -4.34 8.59 -0.19
C ASP A 347 -4.26 7.54 -1.31
N ARG A 348 -3.44 6.50 -1.13
CA ARG A 348 -3.31 5.39 -2.10
C ARG A 348 -4.52 4.46 -2.02
N ALA A 349 -5.03 4.21 -0.82
CA ALA A 349 -6.25 3.43 -0.62
C ALA A 349 -7.45 4.11 -1.29
N LYS A 350 -7.58 5.42 -1.04
CA LYS A 350 -8.58 6.31 -1.64
C LYS A 350 -8.52 6.28 -3.17
N LYS A 351 -7.34 6.51 -3.76
CA LYS A 351 -7.18 6.46 -5.22
C LYS A 351 -7.48 5.08 -5.79
N ALA A 352 -7.02 3.99 -5.17
CA ALA A 352 -7.25 2.64 -5.68
C ALA A 352 -8.73 2.22 -5.60
N PHE A 353 -9.40 2.45 -4.47
CA PHE A 353 -10.85 2.21 -4.34
C PHE A 353 -11.67 3.12 -5.26
N GLY A 354 -11.26 4.39 -5.41
CA GLY A 354 -11.88 5.32 -6.34
C GLY A 354 -11.79 4.84 -7.79
N GLN A 355 -10.59 4.48 -8.25
CA GLN A 355 -10.37 3.86 -9.56
C GLN A 355 -11.23 2.60 -9.77
N ALA A 356 -11.39 1.74 -8.76
CA ALA A 356 -12.27 0.58 -8.84
C ALA A 356 -13.77 0.96 -8.97
N LEU A 357 -14.25 1.93 -8.17
CA LEU A 357 -15.62 2.43 -8.26
C LEU A 357 -15.91 3.15 -9.58
N CYS A 358 -14.90 3.77 -10.18
CA CYS A 358 -14.99 4.37 -11.50
C CYS A 358 -14.97 3.34 -12.65
N LEU A 359 -14.46 2.12 -12.44
CA LEU A 359 -14.70 0.97 -13.34
C LEU A 359 -16.10 0.38 -13.15
N ASN A 360 -16.51 0.18 -11.90
CA ASN A 360 -17.76 -0.46 -11.52
C ASN A 360 -18.39 0.21 -10.29
N PRO A 361 -19.41 1.08 -10.46
CA PRO A 361 -20.06 1.77 -9.35
C PRO A 361 -20.82 0.83 -8.40
N ALA A 362 -21.11 -0.40 -8.84
CA ALA A 362 -21.76 -1.44 -8.04
C ALA A 362 -20.76 -2.39 -7.34
N ALA A 363 -19.46 -2.10 -7.41
CA ALA A 363 -18.43 -2.83 -6.68
C ALA A 363 -18.73 -2.89 -5.17
N LYS A 364 -18.24 -3.95 -4.52
CA LYS A 364 -18.38 -4.17 -3.07
C LYS A 364 -17.00 -4.17 -2.43
N SER A 365 -16.91 -3.81 -1.16
CA SER A 365 -15.65 -3.92 -0.43
C SER A 365 -15.12 -5.36 -0.51
N PRO A 366 -13.83 -5.56 -0.82
CA PRO A 366 -13.26 -6.90 -0.97
C PRO A 366 -13.05 -7.62 0.37
N SER A 367 -13.19 -6.92 1.50
CA SER A 367 -13.03 -7.46 2.85
C SER A 367 -14.08 -6.90 3.80
N SER A 368 -14.52 -7.70 4.77
CA SER A 368 -15.40 -7.25 5.86
C SER A 368 -14.65 -6.54 6.99
N ARG A 369 -13.31 -6.67 7.09
CA ARG A 369 -12.54 -6.18 8.24
C ARG A 369 -12.59 -4.63 8.33
N PRO A 370 -12.76 -4.04 9.53
CA PRO A 370 -13.13 -2.62 9.69
C PRO A 370 -12.30 -1.57 8.95
N PRO A 371 -10.96 -1.55 8.95
CA PRO A 371 -10.23 -0.45 8.31
C PRO A 371 -10.45 -0.46 6.80
N MET A 372 -10.39 -1.65 6.18
CA MET A 372 -10.55 -1.84 4.74
C MET A 372 -11.99 -1.59 4.27
N SER A 373 -12.99 -2.04 5.05
CA SER A 373 -14.40 -1.81 4.72
C SER A 373 -14.80 -0.35 4.91
N ARG A 374 -14.39 0.30 6.01
CA ARG A 374 -14.63 1.73 6.23
C ARG A 374 -13.94 2.62 5.20
N ALA A 375 -12.70 2.33 4.82
CA ALA A 375 -11.99 3.10 3.79
C ALA A 375 -12.70 3.00 2.43
N PHE A 376 -13.14 1.80 2.01
CA PHE A 376 -13.94 1.63 0.80
C PHE A 376 -15.25 2.43 0.86
N GLU A 377 -15.98 2.32 1.97
CA GLU A 377 -17.26 3.02 2.17
C GLU A 377 -17.09 4.54 2.22
N ALA A 378 -16.02 5.05 2.83
CA ALA A 378 -15.71 6.47 2.85
C ALA A 378 -15.55 7.02 1.42
N VAL A 379 -14.73 6.37 0.58
CA VAL A 379 -14.54 6.77 -0.83
C VAL A 379 -15.87 6.74 -1.59
N ARG A 380 -16.66 5.68 -1.41
CA ARG A 380 -17.98 5.51 -2.04
C ARG A 380 -18.96 6.63 -1.72
N VAL A 381 -18.86 7.21 -0.52
CA VAL A 381 -19.74 8.30 -0.07
C VAL A 381 -19.18 9.69 -0.42
N THR A 382 -17.87 9.92 -0.26
CA THR A 382 -17.29 11.26 -0.42
C THR A 382 -16.96 11.63 -1.86
N GLU A 383 -16.50 10.67 -2.66
CA GLU A 383 -16.06 10.91 -4.05
C GLU A 383 -16.63 9.85 -4.99
N PRO A 384 -17.97 9.80 -5.14
CA PRO A 384 -18.64 8.80 -5.95
C PRO A 384 -18.35 8.97 -7.45
N CYS A 385 -18.15 7.85 -8.13
CA CYS A 385 -18.22 7.74 -9.59
C CYS A 385 -19.59 7.12 -9.98
N PRO A 386 -20.72 7.85 -9.92
CA PRO A 386 -22.06 7.26 -9.96
C PRO A 386 -22.36 6.50 -11.27
N GLU A 387 -21.83 6.98 -12.40
CA GLU A 387 -22.03 6.35 -13.70
C GLU A 387 -20.86 5.45 -14.15
N GLY A 388 -19.72 5.54 -13.46
CA GLY A 388 -18.42 5.01 -13.91
C GLY A 388 -17.82 5.83 -15.06
N VAL A 389 -16.61 5.49 -15.49
CA VAL A 389 -15.95 6.08 -16.67
C VAL A 389 -16.53 5.46 -17.93
N LYS A 390 -17.74 5.88 -18.28
CA LYS A 390 -18.40 5.49 -19.53
C LYS A 390 -17.93 6.39 -20.68
N PRO A 391 -17.62 5.82 -21.86
CA PRO A 391 -17.41 6.61 -23.06
C PRO A 391 -18.70 7.32 -23.48
N LYS A 392 -18.56 8.56 -23.95
CA LYS A 392 -19.59 9.28 -24.69
C LYS A 392 -19.40 9.04 -26.19
N GLU A 393 -20.28 9.60 -26.99
CA GLU A 393 -20.16 9.57 -28.44
C GLU A 393 -18.84 10.25 -28.89
N PRO A 394 -17.97 9.55 -29.63
CA PRO A 394 -16.73 10.12 -30.13
C PRO A 394 -16.99 11.03 -31.32
N ARG A 395 -16.10 12.00 -31.53
CA ARG A 395 -16.19 13.01 -32.60
C ARG A 395 -14.93 12.99 -33.44
N ALA A 396 -15.09 13.14 -34.75
CA ALA A 396 -14.00 13.29 -35.70
C ALA A 396 -14.16 14.65 -36.41
N VAL A 397 -13.17 15.53 -36.27
CA VAL A 397 -13.19 16.87 -36.88
C VAL A 397 -12.05 16.99 -37.88
N LEU A 398 -12.39 17.24 -39.15
CA LEU A 398 -11.43 17.55 -40.19
C LEU A 398 -11.12 19.05 -40.16
N VAL A 399 -9.85 19.38 -39.93
CA VAL A 399 -9.35 20.75 -39.79
C VAL A 399 -8.31 21.02 -40.88
N SER A 400 -8.53 22.05 -41.70
CA SER A 400 -7.57 22.53 -42.70
C SER A 400 -6.97 23.85 -42.27
N ASP A 401 -5.73 23.81 -41.78
CA ASP A 401 -4.95 24.97 -41.35
C ASP A 401 -3.80 25.28 -42.36
N PRO A 402 -3.06 26.39 -42.23
CA PRO A 402 -1.94 26.71 -43.14
C PRO A 402 -0.73 25.77 -43.06
N ARG A 403 -0.68 24.86 -42.09
CA ARG A 403 0.37 23.83 -41.94
C ARG A 403 -0.06 22.50 -42.56
N GLY A 404 -1.36 22.27 -42.73
CA GLY A 404 -1.91 21.13 -43.46
C GLY A 404 -3.34 20.76 -43.06
N THR A 405 -3.86 19.71 -43.69
CA THR A 405 -5.11 19.08 -43.28
C THR A 405 -4.81 18.00 -42.25
N HIS A 406 -5.52 18.06 -41.12
CA HIS A 406 -5.43 17.06 -40.05
C HIS A 406 -6.83 16.65 -39.61
N LEU A 407 -6.93 15.44 -39.06
CA LEU A 407 -8.13 14.91 -38.44
C LEU A 407 -7.90 14.85 -36.93
N ASP A 408 -8.72 15.56 -36.17
CA ASP A 408 -8.75 15.45 -34.71
C ASP A 408 -9.87 14.49 -34.33
N VAL A 409 -9.50 13.31 -33.79
CA VAL A 409 -10.46 12.35 -33.24
C VAL A 409 -10.44 12.47 -31.73
N SER A 410 -11.59 12.74 -31.12
CA SER A 410 -11.74 12.89 -29.68
C SER A 410 -12.88 12.05 -29.14
N ILE A 411 -12.73 11.59 -27.90
CA ILE A 411 -13.80 10.97 -27.13
C ILE A 411 -13.85 11.61 -25.74
N ALA A 412 -15.02 12.11 -25.36
CA ALA A 412 -15.28 12.48 -23.99
C ALA A 412 -15.75 11.25 -23.21
N PHE A 413 -15.49 11.22 -21.91
CA PHE A 413 -15.98 10.19 -21.00
C PHE A 413 -16.68 10.82 -19.78
N GLY A 414 -17.13 9.98 -18.84
CA GLY A 414 -17.64 10.41 -17.54
C GLY A 414 -16.60 11.16 -16.70
N PRO A 415 -16.99 11.76 -15.57
CA PRO A 415 -16.04 12.31 -14.61
C PRO A 415 -15.05 11.23 -14.15
N ASP A 416 -13.76 11.56 -14.14
CA ASP A 416 -12.70 10.67 -13.64
C ASP A 416 -11.89 11.37 -12.54
N PRO A 417 -12.48 11.54 -11.33
CA PRO A 417 -11.83 12.23 -10.22
C PRO A 417 -10.61 11.47 -9.64
N HIS A 418 -10.43 10.20 -10.04
CA HIS A 418 -9.37 9.32 -9.52
C HIS A 418 -8.29 8.98 -10.56
N GLU A 419 -8.30 9.66 -11.72
CA GLU A 419 -7.32 9.49 -12.81
C GLU A 419 -7.16 8.01 -13.21
N LEU A 420 -8.28 7.31 -13.40
CA LEU A 420 -8.32 5.94 -13.91
C LEU A 420 -7.82 5.85 -15.35
N VAL A 421 -8.21 6.81 -16.21
CA VAL A 421 -7.76 6.90 -17.61
C VAL A 421 -6.58 7.86 -17.69
N SER A 422 -5.40 7.33 -18.00
CA SER A 422 -4.19 8.14 -18.22
C SER A 422 -3.96 8.49 -19.69
N GLY A 423 -4.56 7.71 -20.60
CA GLY A 423 -4.35 7.84 -22.04
C GLY A 423 -5.09 6.76 -22.81
N GLY A 424 -4.60 6.44 -24.01
CA GLY A 424 -5.25 5.46 -24.88
C GLY A 424 -4.65 5.38 -26.27
N GLU A 425 -5.23 4.53 -27.09
CA GLU A 425 -4.89 4.35 -28.50
C GLU A 425 -6.13 4.60 -29.36
N ILE A 426 -5.93 5.34 -30.46
CA ILE A 426 -6.93 5.56 -31.49
C ILE A 426 -6.34 5.02 -32.80
N ASP A 427 -6.98 3.99 -33.35
CA ASP A 427 -6.66 3.38 -34.64
C ASP A 427 -7.76 3.76 -35.64
N ILE A 428 -7.39 4.25 -36.82
CA ILE A 428 -8.31 4.54 -37.93
C ILE A 428 -8.09 3.51 -39.03
N PHE A 429 -9.17 2.91 -39.52
CA PHE A 429 -9.17 1.85 -40.52
C PHE A 429 -9.46 2.40 -41.91
N GLY A 430 -8.74 1.89 -42.90
CA GLY A 430 -8.98 2.17 -44.31
C GLY A 430 -10.10 1.29 -44.90
N PRO A 431 -10.49 1.50 -46.17
CA PRO A 431 -11.57 0.74 -46.83
C PRO A 431 -11.35 -0.77 -46.90
N GLY A 432 -10.10 -1.23 -46.85
CA GLY A 432 -9.74 -2.66 -46.84
C GLY A 432 -9.82 -3.35 -45.47
N GLY A 433 -10.11 -2.61 -44.39
CA GLY A 433 -10.14 -3.15 -43.03
C GLY A 433 -8.77 -3.16 -42.31
N ASP A 434 -7.71 -2.68 -42.96
CA ASP A 434 -6.40 -2.47 -42.35
C ASP A 434 -6.34 -1.15 -41.56
N VAL A 435 -5.50 -1.11 -40.51
CA VAL A 435 -5.21 0.13 -39.76
C VAL A 435 -4.36 1.06 -40.64
N MET A 436 -4.97 2.17 -41.07
CA MET A 436 -4.36 3.18 -41.92
C MET A 436 -3.59 4.23 -41.12
N LEU A 437 -4.10 4.62 -39.95
CA LEU A 437 -3.47 5.60 -39.06
C LEU A 437 -3.58 5.11 -37.61
N LYS A 438 -2.55 5.36 -36.80
CA LYS A 438 -2.52 5.02 -35.38
C LYS A 438 -1.88 6.14 -34.58
N ALA A 439 -2.50 6.52 -33.48
CA ALA A 439 -1.97 7.48 -32.53
C ALA A 439 -2.18 7.01 -31.09
N SER A 440 -1.20 7.31 -30.23
CA SER A 440 -1.39 7.29 -28.79
C SER A 440 -1.82 8.68 -28.31
N SER A 441 -2.75 8.72 -27.36
CA SER A 441 -3.25 9.95 -26.74
C SER A 441 -3.02 9.88 -25.24
N ARG A 442 -2.78 11.04 -24.61
CA ARG A 442 -2.94 11.22 -23.16
C ARG A 442 -4.36 11.66 -22.88
N ALA A 443 -4.84 11.42 -21.67
CA ALA A 443 -6.10 11.99 -21.21
C ALA A 443 -5.86 13.43 -20.74
N GLU A 444 -6.72 14.36 -21.18
CA GLU A 444 -6.76 15.74 -20.69
C GLU A 444 -8.11 15.95 -20.00
N GLY A 445 -8.12 15.75 -18.67
CA GLY A 445 -9.35 15.63 -17.90
C GLY A 445 -10.21 14.45 -18.39
N SER A 446 -11.49 14.69 -18.64
CA SER A 446 -12.43 13.68 -19.15
C SER A 446 -12.46 13.55 -20.68
N VAL A 447 -11.35 13.85 -21.37
CA VAL A 447 -11.24 13.76 -22.84
C VAL A 447 -9.96 13.02 -23.25
N LEU A 448 -10.09 12.13 -24.24
CA LEU A 448 -8.97 11.51 -24.95
C LEU A 448 -9.02 12.01 -26.40
N SER A 449 -7.94 12.61 -26.91
CA SER A 449 -7.90 13.23 -28.24
C SER A 449 -6.59 12.99 -28.98
N ALA A 450 -6.67 12.50 -30.22
CA ALA A 450 -5.53 12.32 -31.10
C ALA A 450 -5.67 13.16 -32.38
N ARG A 451 -4.57 13.83 -32.75
CA ARG A 451 -4.41 14.56 -34.01
C ARG A 451 -3.68 13.67 -35.02
N PHE A 452 -4.25 13.52 -36.20
CA PHE A 452 -3.68 12.76 -37.31
C PHE A 452 -3.38 13.69 -38.49
N GLU A 453 -2.13 13.78 -38.90
CA GLU A 453 -1.76 14.51 -40.13
C GLU A 453 -2.17 13.69 -41.36
N LEU A 454 -2.90 14.30 -42.30
CA LEU A 454 -3.42 13.62 -43.48
C LEU A 454 -2.66 14.04 -44.74
N THR A 455 -2.35 13.07 -45.60
CA THR A 455 -1.98 13.36 -46.99
C THR A 455 -3.22 13.72 -47.80
N GLU A 456 -3.06 14.41 -48.94
CA GLU A 456 -4.20 14.73 -49.82
C GLU A 456 -4.98 13.50 -50.28
N SER A 457 -4.30 12.36 -50.49
CA SER A 457 -4.97 11.08 -50.82
C SER A 457 -5.89 10.65 -49.69
N ILE A 458 -5.39 10.59 -48.46
CA ILE A 458 -6.16 10.13 -47.28
C ILE A 458 -7.30 11.12 -46.97
N ALA A 459 -7.05 12.43 -47.07
CA ALA A 459 -8.09 13.45 -46.87
C ALA A 459 -9.22 13.36 -47.92
N ASN A 460 -8.92 12.90 -49.14
CA ASN A 460 -9.92 12.67 -50.19
C ASN A 460 -10.73 11.37 -50.01
N ASP A 461 -10.21 10.40 -49.25
CA ASP A 461 -10.92 9.17 -48.88
C ASP A 461 -11.81 9.38 -47.64
N ILE A 462 -11.35 10.19 -46.68
CA ILE A 462 -12.10 10.60 -45.48
C ILE A 462 -13.12 11.70 -45.83
N ARG A 463 -14.15 11.36 -46.62
CA ARG A 463 -15.10 12.35 -47.15
C ARG A 463 -16.16 12.82 -46.16
N SER A 464 -16.69 11.87 -45.39
CA SER A 464 -17.82 12.06 -44.46
C SER A 464 -17.80 11.14 -43.23
N ARG A 465 -17.08 10.01 -43.27
CA ARG A 465 -17.00 9.03 -42.18
C ARG A 465 -15.58 8.50 -42.03
N VAL A 466 -15.20 8.19 -40.80
CA VAL A 466 -14.05 7.32 -40.49
C VAL A 466 -14.53 6.05 -39.79
N LEU A 467 -13.76 4.98 -39.94
CA LEU A 467 -13.88 3.76 -39.16
C LEU A 467 -12.78 3.76 -38.10
N ALA A 468 -13.13 3.68 -36.82
CA ALA A 468 -12.16 3.82 -35.73
C ALA A 468 -12.30 2.75 -34.64
N ARG A 469 -11.18 2.38 -34.03
CA ARG A 469 -11.10 1.67 -32.74
C ARG A 469 -10.48 2.61 -31.73
N ILE A 470 -11.13 2.76 -30.59
CA ILE A 470 -10.70 3.66 -29.51
C ILE A 470 -10.57 2.84 -28.24
N VAL A 471 -9.38 2.81 -27.66
CA VAL A 471 -9.08 2.07 -26.41
C VAL A 471 -8.54 3.03 -25.37
N ALA A 472 -9.32 3.30 -24.33
CA ALA A 472 -8.86 4.07 -23.18
C ALA A 472 -8.08 3.17 -22.22
N LYS A 473 -6.97 3.68 -21.67
CA LYS A 473 -6.00 2.91 -20.89
C LYS A 473 -5.64 3.60 -19.58
N GLU A 474 -5.51 2.77 -18.56
CA GLU A 474 -4.90 3.10 -17.27
C GLU A 474 -3.36 3.16 -17.40
N ILE A 475 -2.65 3.74 -16.42
CA ILE A 475 -1.21 4.03 -16.49
C ILE A 475 -0.31 2.80 -16.71
N SER A 476 -0.80 1.59 -16.45
CA SER A 476 -0.12 0.31 -16.68
C SER A 476 -0.45 -0.30 -18.05
N GLY A 477 -1.20 0.42 -18.90
CA GLY A 477 -1.55 0.04 -20.27
C GLY A 477 -2.80 -0.83 -20.41
N ILE A 478 -3.49 -1.13 -19.31
CA ILE A 478 -4.69 -1.98 -19.28
C ILE A 478 -5.90 -1.20 -19.80
N SER A 479 -6.74 -1.85 -20.60
CA SER A 479 -7.96 -1.25 -21.15
C SER A 479 -9.00 -0.96 -20.07
N VAL A 480 -9.39 0.30 -19.94
CA VAL A 480 -10.50 0.77 -19.08
C VAL A 480 -11.83 0.59 -19.81
N PHE A 481 -11.89 1.03 -21.07
CA PHE A 481 -12.98 0.76 -22.00
C PHE A 481 -12.45 0.71 -23.43
N SER A 482 -13.17 0.01 -24.31
CA SER A 482 -12.85 -0.06 -25.74
C SER A 482 -14.10 0.08 -26.60
N LEU A 483 -14.04 0.97 -27.59
CA LEU A 483 -15.04 1.08 -28.66
C LEU A 483 -14.43 0.56 -29.97
N GLY A 484 -15.26 -0.07 -30.79
CA GLY A 484 -14.87 -0.51 -32.13
C GLY A 484 -13.95 -1.75 -32.17
N THR A 485 -13.96 -2.59 -31.12
CA THR A 485 -13.08 -3.77 -31.01
C THR A 485 -13.52 -4.97 -31.83
N GLU A 486 -14.82 -5.29 -31.87
CA GLU A 486 -15.36 -6.38 -32.70
C GLU A 486 -15.59 -5.94 -34.15
N GLN A 487 -16.07 -4.71 -34.33
CA GLN A 487 -16.26 -4.04 -35.62
C GLN A 487 -15.86 -2.57 -35.44
N PRO A 488 -15.03 -1.97 -36.31
CA PRO A 488 -14.67 -0.56 -36.22
C PRO A 488 -15.88 0.36 -36.15
N LEU A 489 -15.87 1.30 -35.22
CA LEU A 489 -16.96 2.26 -35.02
C LEU A 489 -16.96 3.27 -36.18
N SER A 490 -18.12 3.45 -36.82
CA SER A 490 -18.28 4.52 -37.81
C SER A 490 -18.57 5.84 -37.11
N ILE A 491 -17.73 6.84 -37.36
CA ILE A 491 -17.84 8.20 -36.80
C ILE A 491 -18.03 9.16 -37.97
N ASP A 492 -19.09 9.97 -37.93
CA ASP A 492 -19.30 11.05 -38.90
C ASP A 492 -18.23 12.14 -38.71
N VAL A 493 -17.70 12.65 -39.82
CA VAL A 493 -16.60 13.62 -39.85
C VAL A 493 -17.17 15.02 -40.03
N GLU A 494 -17.19 15.77 -38.94
CA GLU A 494 -17.47 17.20 -38.96
C GLU A 494 -16.33 17.92 -39.69
N ARG A 495 -16.64 18.88 -40.57
CA ARG A 495 -15.63 19.79 -41.11
C ARG A 495 -15.64 21.02 -40.24
N ALA A 496 -14.52 21.34 -39.61
CA ALA A 496 -14.37 22.64 -38.99
C ALA A 496 -14.57 23.69 -40.08
N GLU A 497 -15.64 24.48 -40.01
CA GLU A 497 -15.77 25.64 -40.88
C GLU A 497 -14.54 26.49 -40.67
N LYS A 498 -13.71 26.59 -41.72
CA LYS A 498 -12.51 27.39 -41.77
C LYS A 498 -12.88 28.75 -41.18
N PRO A 499 -12.41 29.09 -39.96
CA PRO A 499 -13.07 30.07 -39.09
C PRO A 499 -13.31 31.30 -39.93
N SER A 500 -14.60 31.52 -40.25
CA SER A 500 -15.01 32.42 -41.33
C SER A 500 -14.20 33.67 -41.14
N THR A 501 -13.38 34.07 -42.14
CA THR A 501 -12.27 34.99 -41.88
C THR A 501 -12.84 36.28 -41.33
N VAL A 502 -12.92 36.33 -40.00
CA VAL A 502 -13.02 37.52 -39.18
C VAL A 502 -11.78 38.20 -39.65
N SER A 503 -11.99 39.16 -40.55
CA SER A 503 -10.95 39.97 -41.12
C SER A 503 -10.06 40.28 -39.93
N THR A 504 -8.84 39.75 -39.93
CA THR A 504 -7.82 40.18 -39.00
C THR A 504 -7.50 41.58 -39.48
N MET A 505 -8.44 42.49 -39.20
CA MET A 505 -8.39 43.91 -39.41
C MET A 505 -7.09 44.26 -38.74
N PRO A 506 -6.00 44.43 -39.53
CA PRO A 506 -4.67 44.44 -38.97
C PRO A 506 -4.67 45.52 -37.91
N TRP A 507 -4.10 45.24 -36.73
CA TRP A 507 -4.32 45.99 -35.49
C TRP A 507 -4.33 47.53 -35.62
N TRP A 508 -3.63 48.09 -36.62
CA TRP A 508 -3.72 49.49 -37.02
C TRP A 508 -5.12 50.00 -37.42
N ILE A 509 -6.07 49.15 -37.86
CA ILE A 509 -7.48 49.53 -38.11
C ILE A 509 -8.20 49.83 -36.80
N TRP A 510 -7.96 49.04 -35.75
CA TRP A 510 -8.47 49.35 -34.40
C TRP A 510 -7.83 50.62 -33.84
N VAL A 511 -6.54 50.84 -34.10
CA VAL A 511 -5.85 52.10 -33.74
C VAL A 511 -6.40 53.29 -34.53
N ALA A 512 -6.68 53.14 -35.84
CA ALA A 512 -7.25 54.19 -36.68
C ALA A 512 -8.70 54.51 -36.29
N GLY A 513 -9.52 53.49 -35.97
CA GLY A 513 -10.86 53.65 -35.43
C GLY A 513 -10.86 54.34 -34.07
N GLY A 514 -9.96 53.92 -33.16
CA GLY A 514 -9.77 54.56 -31.86
C GLY A 514 -9.31 56.01 -31.97
N ALA A 515 -8.34 56.30 -32.85
CA ALA A 515 -7.88 57.66 -33.12
C ALA A 515 -8.98 58.55 -33.74
N GLY A 516 -9.82 57.99 -34.62
CA GLY A 516 -10.99 58.68 -35.17
C GLY A 516 -12.02 59.04 -34.10
N ILE A 517 -12.35 58.10 -33.21
CA ILE A 517 -13.30 58.33 -32.11
C ILE A 517 -12.73 59.35 -31.10
N ILE A 518 -11.45 59.26 -30.74
CA ILE A 518 -10.80 60.23 -29.85
C ILE A 518 -10.72 61.61 -30.50
N GLY A 519 -10.42 61.70 -31.79
CA GLY A 519 -10.41 62.96 -32.54
C GLY A 519 -11.78 63.63 -32.61
N ILE A 520 -12.84 62.87 -32.92
CA ILE A 520 -14.22 63.36 -32.91
C ILE A 520 -14.63 63.79 -31.49
N SER A 521 -14.28 63.01 -30.47
CA SER A 521 -14.57 63.34 -29.06
C SER A 521 -13.88 64.63 -28.62
N ALA A 522 -12.62 64.84 -29.00
CA ALA A 522 -11.87 66.06 -28.71
C ALA A 522 -12.48 67.30 -29.39
N ILE A 523 -12.97 67.15 -30.64
CA ILE A 523 -13.65 68.23 -31.36
C ILE A 523 -15.00 68.57 -30.71
N VAL A 524 -15.77 67.57 -30.28
CA VAL A 524 -17.06 67.79 -29.57
C VAL A 524 -16.83 68.45 -28.20
N VAL A 525 -15.82 68.04 -27.44
CA VAL A 525 -15.49 68.65 -26.13
C VAL A 525 -14.93 70.07 -26.29
N ALA A 526 -14.11 70.34 -27.32
CA ALA A 526 -13.64 71.69 -27.63
C ALA A 526 -14.77 72.62 -28.10
N ALA A 527 -15.75 72.11 -28.85
CA ALA A 527 -16.94 72.87 -29.25
C ALA A 527 -17.92 73.10 -28.08
N ALA A 528 -18.01 72.17 -27.13
CA ALA A 528 -18.92 72.25 -25.97
C ALA A 528 -18.35 72.99 -24.75
N SER A 529 -17.06 73.35 -24.75
CA SER A 529 -16.41 74.13 -23.67
C SER A 529 -16.36 75.64 -23.95
N GLY A 530 -17.00 76.10 -25.03
CA GLY A 530 -17.28 77.51 -25.26
C GLY A 530 -18.50 77.97 -24.44
N SER A 531 -18.23 78.86 -23.48
CA SER A 531 -19.16 79.54 -22.55
C SER A 531 -19.45 78.88 -21.18
N ASP A 532 -19.48 79.77 -20.21
CA ASP A 532 -19.92 79.71 -18.81
C ASP A 532 -19.07 78.98 -17.74
N SER A 533 -18.71 79.81 -16.76
CA SER A 533 -17.88 79.53 -15.59
C SER A 533 -18.60 78.65 -14.55
N GLY A 534 -17.97 77.53 -14.17
CA GLY A 534 -18.43 76.74 -13.02
C GLY A 534 -17.61 75.46 -12.84
N SER A 535 -16.69 75.46 -11.87
CA SER A 535 -15.82 74.31 -11.62
C SER A 535 -16.61 73.09 -11.13
N ARG A 536 -16.67 72.04 -11.95
CA ARG A 536 -16.92 70.66 -11.49
C ARG A 536 -15.89 69.72 -12.13
N ALA A 537 -15.10 69.06 -11.29
CA ALA A 537 -14.19 68.02 -11.74
C ALA A 537 -14.99 66.83 -12.26
N ILE A 538 -14.77 66.46 -13.52
CA ILE A 538 -15.29 65.21 -14.08
C ILE A 538 -14.38 64.09 -13.55
N GLY A 539 -14.95 63.18 -12.75
CA GLY A 539 -14.25 61.99 -12.25
C GLY A 539 -13.85 61.05 -13.39
N PRO A 540 -12.89 60.13 -13.16
CA PRO A 540 -12.35 59.27 -14.22
C PRO A 540 -13.44 58.38 -14.83
N VAL A 541 -13.61 58.48 -16.15
CA VAL A 541 -14.43 57.55 -16.92
C VAL A 541 -13.66 56.24 -17.06
N GLY A 542 -14.07 55.22 -16.31
CA GLY A 542 -13.52 53.87 -16.44
C GLY A 542 -13.98 53.23 -17.74
N VAL A 543 -13.05 52.98 -18.67
CA VAL A 543 -13.27 52.17 -19.86
C VAL A 543 -12.66 50.79 -19.62
N THR A 544 -13.51 49.79 -19.44
CA THR A 544 -13.11 48.37 -19.42
C THR A 544 -13.07 47.83 -20.85
N PHE A 545 -11.97 47.15 -21.19
CA PHE A 545 -11.78 46.41 -22.44
C PHE A 545 -11.98 44.91 -22.19
#